data_AF-A0A1C4X335-F1
#
_entry.id   AF-A0A1C4X335-F1
#
_cell.length_a   1.000
_cell.length_b   1.000
_cell.length_c   1.000
_cell.angle_alpha   90.00
_cell.angle_beta   90.00
_cell.angle_gamma   90.00
#
_symmetry.space_group_name_H-M   'P 1'
#
loop_
_entity.id
_entity.type
_entity.pdbx_description
1 polymer ?
#
loop_
_entity_poly.entity_id
_entity_poly.type
_entity_poly.pdbx_seq_one_letter_code
_entity_poly.pdbx_strand_id
1 'polypeptide(L)'
;MVEARGTIPERVRRALYGLRRGHCYAPECDEPVVVLDEGQSVFVGEIAHIVAAVASGPRGGANVPDRNAFENLLILCGRHHKIIDDVRTRDRYPVDVLREWKAKREAEFDTATREELHRLDDLPVRLPHLLVEAFRDATTELTATVDRLEATGQLTHDAARLLHAALARTANTGPGVGDGVPGVKEAFEEAYDAAGGASFLGLPSAAAYETGPGVVQHLRGARCGHPAVICAIAGRAAVVITTDLWNGIANIGGGRPSGGVHGVGFPVHTTGGDQRYISPTIEQVPTTGGSWRAGTMRRTGDRRWIWTPDLVFDSNNSANAETAFNSQSALDLRLRLAAQIPFAQDEPRLTASGRRRLTAELAEPEMTAIVAAFAADRTGVPGELRWRPCADQFARNDSWGASYECVIHSADGRPTIRGTLQFLMPDLMRSQRLTSLVDIEIDFDGCQTEPCQPNTPVTRRLSHVEITEFFTAAWRLAFDVLPLALGEPVADGDHGDRPGASLYIINERGQNTGGERTFRLGDLVDLSPFGSTHKIYQSRLDLAVVGRGSLSEHDARNVVRRALVRAAEDAGFDAADLVTW
;
A
#
# COMPACT_ATOMS: atom_id res chain seq x y z
N MET A 1 -2.61 16.61 45.61
CA MET A 1 -2.22 16.18 44.25
C MET A 1 -3.31 15.25 43.75
N VAL A 2 -4.09 15.67 42.77
CA VAL A 2 -5.04 14.80 42.08
C VAL A 2 -4.20 13.94 41.14
N GLU A 3 -4.10 12.62 41.38
CA GLU A 3 -3.47 11.71 40.43
C GLU A 3 -4.22 11.79 39.10
N ALA A 4 -3.53 12.23 38.05
CA ALA A 4 -4.08 12.31 36.71
C ALA A 4 -4.42 10.90 36.21
N ARG A 5 -5.60 10.73 35.60
CA ARG A 5 -5.95 9.49 34.89
C ARG A 5 -4.96 9.28 33.74
N GLY A 6 -4.00 8.38 33.92
CA GLY A 6 -3.07 7.98 32.85
C GLY A 6 -3.84 7.42 31.65
N THR A 7 -3.34 7.66 30.43
CA THR A 7 -3.94 7.17 29.19
C THR A 7 -3.79 5.64 29.08
N ILE A 8 -4.87 4.93 28.71
CA ILE A 8 -4.83 3.47 28.49
C ILE A 8 -4.02 3.19 27.21
N PRO A 9 -2.94 2.38 27.27
CA PRO A 9 -2.12 2.08 26.10
C PRO A 9 -2.93 1.47 24.94
N GLU A 10 -2.63 1.89 23.72
CA GLU A 10 -3.31 1.42 22.49
C GLU A 10 -3.33 -0.12 22.37
N ARG A 11 -2.22 -0.79 22.72
CA ARG A 11 -2.12 -2.26 22.71
C ARG A 11 -3.17 -2.93 23.61
N VAL A 12 -3.48 -2.32 24.76
CA VAL A 12 -4.45 -2.83 25.73
C VAL A 12 -5.87 -2.61 25.21
N ARG A 13 -6.13 -1.45 24.59
CA ARG A 13 -7.41 -1.15 23.94
C ARG A 13 -7.72 -2.16 22.83
N ARG A 14 -6.74 -2.45 21.96
CA ARG A 14 -6.89 -3.44 20.88
C ARG A 14 -7.17 -4.85 21.39
N ALA A 15 -6.47 -5.29 22.44
CA ALA A 15 -6.73 -6.59 23.05
C ALA A 15 -8.16 -6.70 23.61
N LEU A 16 -8.65 -5.64 24.28
CA LEU A 16 -10.03 -5.57 24.77
C LEU A 16 -11.05 -5.57 23.63
N TYR A 17 -10.77 -4.90 22.51
CA TYR A 17 -11.65 -4.90 21.34
C TYR A 17 -11.73 -6.29 20.68
N GLY A 18 -10.61 -7.00 20.57
CA GLY A 18 -10.54 -8.32 19.95
C GLY A 18 -11.33 -9.40 20.71
N LEU A 19 -11.14 -9.50 22.03
CA LEU A 19 -11.75 -10.55 22.85
C LEU A 19 -13.27 -10.38 23.08
N ARG A 20 -13.80 -9.21 22.73
CA ARG A 20 -15.20 -8.84 22.91
C ARG A 20 -16.13 -9.31 21.78
N ARG A 21 -15.60 -9.63 20.59
CA ARG A 21 -16.39 -9.81 19.34
C ARG A 21 -17.40 -8.68 19.09
N GLY A 22 -17.10 -7.47 19.52
CA GLY A 22 -18.03 -6.33 19.38
C GLY A 22 -19.22 -6.29 20.36
N HIS A 23 -19.32 -7.13 21.41
CA HIS A 23 -20.50 -7.21 22.34
C HIS A 23 -20.23 -7.06 23.87
N CYS A 24 -21.18 -6.57 24.67
CA CYS A 24 -20.96 -6.21 26.09
C CYS A 24 -20.36 -7.32 26.97
N TYR A 25 -19.41 -6.96 27.85
CA TYR A 25 -18.86 -7.88 28.85
C TYR A 25 -19.85 -8.25 29.96
N ALA A 26 -20.95 -7.51 30.11
CA ALA A 26 -22.00 -7.87 31.05
C ALA A 26 -22.65 -9.21 30.63
N PRO A 27 -22.90 -10.15 31.55
CA PRO A 27 -23.61 -11.39 31.28
C PRO A 27 -24.96 -11.13 30.62
N GLU A 28 -25.33 -11.98 29.65
CA GLU A 28 -26.64 -11.92 28.98
C GLU A 28 -26.91 -10.60 28.24
N CYS A 29 -25.86 -9.83 27.93
CA CYS A 29 -25.95 -8.59 27.17
C CYS A 29 -25.28 -8.73 25.81
N ASP A 30 -26.12 -8.77 24.77
CA ASP A 30 -25.70 -8.82 23.37
C ASP A 30 -25.74 -7.43 22.71
N GLU A 31 -25.55 -6.36 23.50
CA GLU A 31 -25.51 -5.00 22.96
C GLU A 31 -24.18 -4.80 22.20
N PRO A 32 -24.23 -4.40 20.90
CA PRO A 32 -23.04 -4.12 20.14
C PRO A 32 -22.35 -2.86 20.67
N VAL A 33 -21.02 -2.78 20.53
CA VAL A 33 -20.27 -1.52 20.68
C VAL A 33 -19.64 -1.03 19.41
N VAL A 34 -19.88 -1.73 18.32
CA VAL A 34 -19.65 -1.18 17.01
C VAL A 34 -20.99 -1.23 16.32
N VAL A 35 -21.49 -0.07 15.94
CA VAL A 35 -22.74 0.08 15.19
C VAL A 35 -22.43 0.68 13.84
N LEU A 36 -23.29 0.41 12.86
CA LEU A 36 -23.21 1.06 11.56
C LEU A 36 -24.14 2.27 11.56
N ASP A 37 -23.55 3.45 11.43
CA ASP A 37 -24.28 4.72 11.25
C ASP A 37 -23.99 5.24 9.85
N GLU A 38 -25.02 5.34 9.00
CA GLU A 38 -24.89 5.69 7.57
C GLU A 38 -23.81 4.86 6.82
N GLY A 39 -23.66 3.58 7.19
CA GLY A 39 -22.68 2.67 6.61
C GLY A 39 -21.25 2.84 7.14
N GLN A 40 -21.02 3.75 8.09
CA GLN A 40 -19.73 3.91 8.79
C GLN A 40 -19.74 3.14 10.12
N SER A 41 -18.66 2.42 10.40
CA SER A 41 -18.48 1.72 11.68
C SER A 41 -18.14 2.71 12.80
N VAL A 42 -19.05 2.88 13.75
CA VAL A 42 -18.88 3.76 14.91
C VAL A 42 -18.72 2.92 16.18
N PHE A 43 -17.63 3.16 16.92
CA PHE A 43 -17.44 2.54 18.23
C PHE A 43 -18.25 3.31 19.30
N VAL A 44 -19.27 2.68 19.86
CA VAL A 44 -20.21 3.22 20.88
C VAL A 44 -20.01 2.60 22.27
N GLY A 45 -18.90 1.88 22.47
CA GLY A 45 -18.56 1.26 23.74
C GLY A 45 -17.79 2.15 24.68
N GLU A 46 -17.82 1.80 25.96
CA GLU A 46 -17.09 2.49 27.01
C GLU A 46 -16.15 1.51 27.71
N ILE A 47 -14.87 1.91 27.87
CA ILE A 47 -13.89 1.14 28.62
C ILE A 47 -14.07 1.47 30.11
N ALA A 48 -14.43 0.46 30.90
CA ALA A 48 -14.64 0.57 32.34
C ALA A 48 -13.44 0.01 33.10
N HIS A 49 -13.04 0.69 34.17
CA HIS A 49 -12.12 0.15 35.16
C HIS A 49 -12.86 -0.75 36.15
N ILE A 50 -12.38 -1.98 36.36
CA ILE A 50 -12.85 -2.87 37.42
C ILE A 50 -12.56 -2.23 38.78
N VAL A 51 -11.31 -1.79 39.00
CA VAL A 51 -10.92 -0.94 40.12
C VAL A 51 -10.60 0.45 39.63
N ALA A 52 -11.33 1.47 40.09
CA ALA A 52 -11.21 2.84 39.61
C ALA A 52 -9.78 3.39 39.68
N ALA A 53 -9.48 4.28 38.74
CA ALA A 53 -8.17 4.94 38.63
C ALA A 53 -7.82 5.86 39.81
N VAL A 54 -8.81 6.29 40.62
CA VAL A 54 -8.62 7.14 41.80
C VAL A 54 -9.28 6.52 43.02
N ALA A 55 -8.70 6.74 44.20
CA ALA A 55 -9.18 6.14 45.46
C ALA A 55 -10.63 6.53 45.82
N SER A 56 -11.10 7.70 45.38
CA SER A 56 -12.48 8.16 45.59
C SER A 56 -13.50 7.62 44.58
N GLY A 57 -13.05 6.88 43.56
CA GLY A 57 -13.91 6.32 42.52
C GLY A 57 -14.57 5.00 42.94
N PRO A 58 -15.49 4.44 42.11
CA PRO A 58 -16.10 3.14 42.35
C PRO A 58 -15.05 2.04 42.59
N ARG A 59 -15.17 1.33 43.72
CA ARG A 59 -14.22 0.29 44.16
C ARG A 59 -12.78 0.79 44.36
N GLY A 60 -12.55 2.11 44.42
CA GLY A 60 -11.27 2.71 44.71
C GLY A 60 -10.73 2.27 46.08
N GLY A 61 -9.42 2.03 46.18
CA GLY A 61 -8.75 1.60 47.41
C GLY A 61 -8.24 0.15 47.42
N ALA A 62 -8.69 -0.71 46.49
CA ALA A 62 -8.09 -2.05 46.32
C ALA A 62 -6.71 -1.96 45.63
N ASN A 63 -5.72 -2.70 46.12
CA ASN A 63 -4.37 -2.67 45.54
C ASN A 63 -4.35 -3.39 44.17
N VAL A 64 -4.05 -2.66 43.10
CA VAL A 64 -3.83 -3.22 41.75
C VAL A 64 -2.52 -2.64 41.22
N PRO A 65 -1.57 -3.47 40.74
CA PRO A 65 -0.25 -3.02 40.30
C PRO A 65 -0.26 -1.98 39.19
N ASP A 66 -1.20 -2.11 38.24
CA ASP A 66 -1.43 -1.14 37.17
C ASP A 66 -2.94 -1.02 36.89
N ARG A 67 -3.45 0.21 37.00
CA ARG A 67 -4.88 0.51 36.80
C ARG A 67 -5.29 0.42 35.33
N ASN A 68 -4.36 0.62 34.40
CA ASN A 68 -4.60 0.56 32.96
C ASN A 68 -4.19 -0.79 32.34
N ALA A 69 -3.87 -1.78 33.19
CA ALA A 69 -3.60 -3.14 32.76
C ALA A 69 -4.86 -3.79 32.18
N PHE A 70 -4.65 -4.69 31.22
CA PHE A 70 -5.72 -5.40 30.51
C PHE A 70 -6.65 -6.14 31.49
N GLU A 71 -6.09 -6.68 32.57
CA GLU A 71 -6.76 -7.45 33.60
C GLU A 71 -7.70 -6.59 34.47
N ASN A 72 -7.52 -5.27 34.49
CA ASN A 72 -8.34 -4.33 35.25
C ASN A 72 -9.40 -3.61 34.39
N LEU A 73 -9.57 -4.00 33.13
CA LEU A 73 -10.42 -3.29 32.17
C LEU A 73 -11.49 -4.20 31.54
N LEU A 74 -12.66 -3.60 31.30
CA LEU A 74 -13.84 -4.17 30.64
C LEU A 74 -14.32 -3.25 29.52
N ILE A 75 -15.05 -3.79 28.55
CA ILE A 75 -15.81 -2.96 27.58
C ILE A 75 -17.30 -3.18 27.75
N LEU A 76 -18.00 -2.11 28.13
CA LEU A 76 -19.43 -2.13 28.39
C LEU A 76 -20.17 -1.23 27.40
N CYS A 77 -21.45 -1.50 27.16
CA CYS A 77 -22.33 -0.51 26.55
C CYS A 77 -22.61 0.61 27.55
N GLY A 78 -23.00 1.80 27.08
CA GLY A 78 -23.23 2.96 27.95
C GLY A 78 -24.24 2.68 29.10
N ARG A 79 -25.23 1.82 28.86
CA ARG A 79 -26.17 1.35 29.91
C ARG A 79 -25.44 0.66 31.07
N HIS A 80 -24.66 -0.38 30.77
CA HIS A 80 -23.99 -1.16 31.81
C HIS A 80 -22.82 -0.41 32.43
N HIS A 81 -22.09 0.38 31.65
CA HIS A 81 -21.04 1.26 32.18
C HIS A 81 -21.60 2.19 33.26
N LYS A 82 -22.75 2.83 32.99
CA LYS A 82 -23.43 3.68 33.99
C LYS A 82 -23.93 2.90 35.21
N ILE A 83 -24.51 1.72 35.01
CA ILE A 83 -25.08 0.92 36.12
C ILE A 83 -24.01 0.44 37.10
N ILE A 84 -22.82 0.04 36.62
CA ILE A 84 -21.78 -0.48 37.51
C ILE A 84 -21.11 0.62 38.34
N ASP A 85 -21.20 1.88 37.89
CA ASP A 85 -20.54 3.03 38.51
C ASP A 85 -21.48 3.94 39.30
N ASP A 86 -22.80 3.82 39.12
CA ASP A 86 -23.80 4.61 39.86
C ASP A 86 -23.75 4.33 41.36
N VAL A 87 -23.75 5.40 42.17
CA VAL A 87 -23.62 5.35 43.63
C VAL A 87 -24.69 4.47 44.28
N ARG A 88 -25.88 4.35 43.67
CA ARG A 88 -26.99 3.56 44.20
C ARG A 88 -26.85 2.06 43.93
N THR A 89 -26.01 1.68 42.98
CA THR A 89 -25.95 0.30 42.47
C THR A 89 -24.55 -0.31 42.50
N ARG A 90 -23.49 0.50 42.63
CA ARG A 90 -22.09 0.06 42.60
C ARG A 90 -21.75 -1.02 43.63
N ASP A 91 -22.44 -1.05 44.78
CA ASP A 91 -22.21 -2.05 45.84
C ASP A 91 -22.63 -3.46 45.39
N ARG A 92 -23.48 -3.59 44.36
CA ARG A 92 -23.85 -4.86 43.72
C ARG A 92 -22.83 -5.36 42.70
N TYR A 93 -21.83 -4.54 42.37
CA TYR A 93 -20.81 -4.87 41.38
C TYR A 93 -19.42 -4.73 42.01
N PRO A 94 -19.07 -5.56 43.00
CA PRO A 94 -17.72 -5.60 43.56
C PRO A 94 -16.70 -6.18 42.56
N VAL A 95 -15.40 -6.07 42.89
CA VAL A 95 -14.26 -6.39 42.00
C VAL A 95 -14.30 -7.82 41.47
N ASP A 96 -14.67 -8.77 42.32
CA ASP A 96 -14.84 -10.18 42.03
C ASP A 96 -15.94 -10.42 40.97
N VAL A 97 -17.10 -9.79 41.10
CA VAL A 97 -18.20 -9.90 40.13
C VAL A 97 -17.78 -9.41 38.74
N LEU A 98 -17.10 -8.26 38.67
CA LEU A 98 -16.64 -7.72 37.39
C LEU A 98 -15.51 -8.55 36.76
N ARG A 99 -14.67 -9.19 37.57
CA ARG A 99 -13.67 -10.16 37.08
C ARG A 99 -14.33 -11.44 36.57
N GLU A 100 -15.41 -11.89 37.20
CA GLU A 100 -16.19 -13.03 36.72
C GLU A 100 -16.83 -12.74 35.36
N TRP A 101 -17.40 -11.54 35.18
CA TRP A 101 -17.93 -11.09 33.89
C TRP A 101 -16.86 -11.13 32.79
N LYS A 102 -15.64 -10.66 33.11
CA LYS A 102 -14.48 -10.73 32.21
C LYS A 102 -14.15 -12.16 31.82
N ALA A 103 -13.92 -13.01 32.83
CA ALA A 103 -13.48 -14.38 32.63
C ALA A 103 -14.49 -15.21 31.84
N LYS A 104 -15.79 -15.07 32.11
CA LYS A 104 -16.84 -15.79 31.39
C LYS A 104 -16.84 -15.44 29.90
N ARG A 105 -16.81 -14.15 29.57
CA ARG A 105 -16.83 -13.70 28.17
C ARG A 105 -15.56 -14.10 27.42
N GLU A 106 -14.41 -14.08 28.07
CA GLU A 106 -13.13 -14.47 27.46
C GLU A 106 -13.00 -16.00 27.29
N ALA A 107 -13.62 -16.81 28.15
CA ALA A 107 -13.67 -18.26 27.98
C ALA A 107 -14.58 -18.69 26.81
N GLU A 108 -15.68 -17.95 26.57
CA GLU A 108 -16.53 -18.15 25.38
C GLU A 108 -15.75 -17.90 24.08
N PHE A 109 -14.81 -16.95 24.08
CA PHE A 109 -13.93 -16.66 22.93
C PHE A 109 -13.02 -17.84 22.57
N ASP A 110 -12.35 -18.44 23.56
CA ASP A 110 -11.42 -19.55 23.32
C ASP A 110 -12.14 -20.79 22.76
N THR A 111 -13.33 -21.09 23.29
CA THR A 111 -14.14 -22.25 22.85
C THR A 111 -14.69 -22.06 21.43
N ALA A 112 -15.30 -20.91 21.13
CA ALA A 112 -15.91 -20.65 19.83
C ALA A 112 -14.88 -20.55 18.70
N THR A 113 -13.70 -19.95 18.98
CA THR A 113 -12.60 -19.86 18.00
C THR A 113 -12.08 -21.25 17.63
N ARG A 114 -11.94 -22.15 18.61
CA ARG A 114 -11.52 -23.55 18.38
C ARG A 114 -12.54 -24.32 17.53
N GLU A 115 -13.83 -24.16 17.80
CA GLU A 115 -14.91 -24.81 17.04
C GLU A 115 -15.04 -24.27 15.61
N GLU A 116 -14.78 -22.98 15.37
CA GLU A 116 -14.82 -22.36 14.06
C GLU A 116 -13.62 -22.76 13.19
N LEU A 117 -12.42 -22.85 13.79
CA LEU A 117 -11.23 -23.43 13.14
C LEU A 117 -11.43 -24.92 12.80
N HIS A 118 -11.97 -25.73 13.71
CA HIS A 118 -12.27 -27.13 13.44
C HIS A 118 -13.30 -27.33 12.32
N ARG A 119 -14.28 -26.42 12.17
CA ARG A 119 -15.26 -26.46 11.07
C ARG A 119 -14.63 -26.16 9.70
N LEU A 120 -13.54 -25.39 9.66
CA LEU A 120 -12.81 -25.08 8.43
C LEU A 120 -11.84 -26.21 8.03
N ASP A 121 -11.24 -26.89 9.01
CA ASP A 121 -10.33 -28.03 8.76
C ASP A 121 -11.04 -29.28 8.20
N ASP A 122 -12.33 -29.47 8.55
CA ASP A 122 -13.13 -30.62 8.09
C ASP A 122 -13.78 -30.42 6.70
N LEU A 123 -13.72 -29.20 6.17
CA LEU A 123 -14.36 -28.83 4.90
C LEU A 123 -13.81 -29.62 3.70
N PRO A 124 -12.49 -29.84 3.55
CA PRO A 124 -11.92 -30.65 2.47
C PRO A 124 -12.36 -32.12 2.49
N VAL A 125 -12.69 -32.65 3.68
CA VAL A 125 -13.15 -34.05 3.85
C VAL A 125 -14.65 -34.16 3.61
N ARG A 126 -15.44 -33.17 4.05
CA ARG A 126 -16.91 -33.20 3.92
C ARG A 126 -17.41 -32.75 2.55
N LEU A 127 -16.71 -31.85 1.87
CA LEU A 127 -17.15 -31.30 0.58
C LEU A 127 -17.29 -32.38 -0.52
N PRO A 128 -16.37 -33.34 -0.68
CA PRO A 128 -16.55 -34.45 -1.62
C PRO A 128 -17.77 -35.31 -1.29
N HIS A 129 -18.04 -35.58 -0.01
CA HIS A 129 -19.20 -36.40 0.40
C HIS A 129 -20.53 -35.68 0.14
N LEU A 130 -20.62 -34.38 0.44
CA LEU A 130 -21.80 -33.57 0.16
C LEU A 130 -22.06 -33.41 -1.34
N LEU A 131 -21.00 -33.27 -2.15
CA LEU A 131 -21.10 -33.27 -3.61
C LEU A 131 -21.58 -34.63 -4.12
N VAL A 132 -21.01 -35.73 -3.64
CA VAL A 132 -21.43 -37.09 -4.04
C VAL A 132 -22.87 -37.36 -3.66
N GLU A 133 -23.32 -37.00 -2.45
CA GLU A 133 -24.73 -37.15 -2.05
C GLU A 133 -25.67 -36.33 -2.94
N ALA A 134 -25.36 -35.06 -3.19
CA ALA A 134 -26.16 -34.21 -4.06
C ALA A 134 -26.26 -34.76 -5.50
N PHE A 135 -25.17 -35.36 -6.02
CA PHE A 135 -25.18 -36.01 -7.33
C PHE A 135 -25.87 -37.37 -7.33
N ARG A 136 -25.90 -38.09 -6.20
CA ARG A 136 -26.50 -39.43 -6.08
C ARG A 136 -28.02 -39.40 -6.22
N ASP A 137 -28.66 -38.39 -5.64
CA ASP A 137 -30.11 -38.21 -5.74
C ASP A 137 -30.51 -37.89 -7.19
N ALA A 138 -29.75 -37.01 -7.85
CA ALA A 138 -29.96 -36.67 -9.25
C ALA A 138 -29.73 -37.86 -10.20
N THR A 139 -28.70 -38.68 -9.95
CA THR A 139 -28.42 -39.87 -10.77
C THR A 139 -29.43 -41.00 -10.52
N THR A 140 -29.92 -41.17 -9.30
CA THR A 140 -30.95 -42.19 -9.00
C THR A 140 -32.27 -41.89 -9.71
N GLU A 141 -32.69 -40.62 -9.75
CA GLU A 141 -33.90 -40.21 -10.47
C GLU A 141 -33.75 -40.33 -12.00
N LEU A 142 -32.55 -40.06 -12.54
CA LEU A 142 -32.22 -40.26 -13.94
C LEU A 142 -32.23 -41.74 -14.33
N THR A 143 -31.58 -42.61 -13.57
CA THR A 143 -31.55 -44.06 -13.81
C THR A 143 -32.96 -44.65 -13.78
N ALA A 144 -33.78 -44.31 -12.78
CA ALA A 144 -35.17 -44.77 -12.71
C ALA A 144 -36.04 -44.27 -13.89
N THR A 145 -35.66 -43.17 -14.52
CA THR A 145 -36.36 -42.64 -15.71
C THR A 145 -35.89 -43.35 -16.98
N VAL A 146 -34.61 -43.69 -17.09
CA VAL A 146 -34.04 -44.52 -18.16
C VAL A 146 -34.60 -45.96 -18.11
N ASP A 147 -34.65 -46.58 -16.93
CA ASP A 147 -35.21 -47.94 -16.76
C ASP A 147 -36.68 -48.02 -17.22
N ARG A 148 -37.46 -46.96 -16.98
CA ARG A 148 -38.86 -46.86 -17.45
C ARG A 148 -38.98 -46.65 -18.96
N LEU A 149 -38.01 -45.97 -19.57
CA LEU A 149 -37.93 -45.80 -21.03
C LEU A 149 -37.53 -47.10 -21.72
N GLU A 150 -36.57 -47.84 -21.16
CA GLU A 150 -36.14 -49.14 -21.68
C GLU A 150 -37.22 -50.21 -21.57
N ALA A 151 -37.99 -50.22 -20.47
CA ALA A 151 -39.08 -51.18 -20.26
C ALA A 151 -40.28 -50.98 -21.20
N THR A 152 -40.51 -49.76 -21.71
CA THR A 152 -41.70 -49.43 -22.51
C THR A 152 -41.41 -49.32 -24.00
N GLY A 153 -40.16 -49.14 -24.41
CA GLY A 153 -39.75 -49.07 -25.83
C GLY A 153 -40.34 -47.88 -26.60
N GLN A 154 -41.09 -47.00 -25.94
CA GLN A 154 -41.71 -45.81 -26.50
C GLN A 154 -41.53 -44.64 -25.52
N LEU A 155 -41.04 -43.52 -26.04
CA LEU A 155 -40.90 -42.29 -25.28
C LEU A 155 -42.31 -41.72 -25.00
N THR A 156 -42.89 -42.03 -23.85
CA THR A 156 -44.20 -41.50 -23.46
C THR A 156 -44.11 -39.99 -23.19
N HIS A 157 -45.20 -39.24 -23.42
CA HIS A 157 -45.24 -37.80 -23.17
C HIS A 157 -44.85 -37.44 -21.73
N ASP A 158 -45.22 -38.28 -20.76
CA ASP A 158 -44.87 -38.09 -19.35
C ASP A 158 -43.39 -38.36 -19.06
N ALA A 159 -42.78 -39.36 -19.71
CA ALA A 159 -41.33 -39.60 -19.62
C ALA A 159 -40.54 -38.44 -20.24
N ALA A 160 -40.99 -37.91 -21.38
CA ALA A 160 -40.42 -36.71 -21.99
C ALA A 160 -40.55 -35.48 -21.09
N ARG A 161 -41.69 -35.32 -20.40
CA ARG A 161 -41.94 -34.22 -19.47
C ARG A 161 -41.10 -34.33 -18.20
N LEU A 162 -40.89 -35.55 -17.67
CA LEU A 162 -39.99 -35.81 -16.53
C LEU A 162 -38.52 -35.60 -16.92
N LEU A 163 -38.11 -36.02 -18.12
CA LEU A 163 -36.77 -35.76 -18.65
C LEU A 163 -36.55 -34.25 -18.85
N HIS A 164 -37.55 -33.53 -19.38
CA HIS A 164 -37.52 -32.07 -19.46
C HIS A 164 -37.50 -31.40 -18.08
N ALA A 165 -38.23 -31.93 -17.08
CA ALA A 165 -38.21 -31.40 -15.72
C ALA A 165 -36.87 -31.66 -15.02
N ALA A 166 -36.27 -32.84 -15.20
CA ALA A 166 -34.93 -33.18 -14.71
C ALA A 166 -33.83 -32.37 -15.42
N LEU A 167 -33.97 -32.13 -16.73
CA LEU A 167 -33.12 -31.22 -17.51
C LEU A 167 -33.32 -29.76 -17.08
N ALA A 168 -34.54 -29.32 -16.77
CA ALA A 168 -34.80 -27.95 -16.27
C ALA A 168 -34.21 -27.74 -14.86
N ARG A 169 -34.24 -28.77 -14.00
CA ARG A 169 -33.58 -28.76 -12.68
C ARG A 169 -32.05 -28.76 -12.77
N THR A 170 -31.48 -29.30 -13.84
CA THR A 170 -30.01 -29.31 -14.07
C THR A 170 -29.53 -28.16 -14.94
N ALA A 171 -30.37 -27.58 -15.81
CA ALA A 171 -29.98 -26.56 -16.79
C ALA A 171 -30.30 -25.12 -16.37
N ASN A 172 -31.08 -24.87 -15.30
CA ASN A 172 -31.53 -23.50 -14.99
C ASN A 172 -31.61 -23.14 -13.49
N THR A 173 -30.77 -23.76 -12.66
CA THR A 173 -30.70 -23.47 -11.20
C THR A 173 -29.67 -22.40 -10.82
N GLY A 174 -29.03 -21.76 -11.81
CA GLY A 174 -28.12 -20.65 -11.59
C GLY A 174 -28.83 -19.30 -11.56
N PRO A 175 -28.27 -18.29 -10.89
CA PRO A 175 -28.78 -16.92 -10.97
C PRO A 175 -28.66 -16.37 -12.40
N GLY A 176 -29.52 -15.41 -12.73
CA GLY A 176 -29.44 -14.66 -13.98
C GLY A 176 -28.22 -13.73 -14.00
N VAL A 177 -27.90 -13.22 -15.19
CA VAL A 177 -26.84 -12.22 -15.37
C VAL A 177 -27.22 -10.95 -14.60
N GLY A 178 -26.31 -10.49 -13.73
CA GLY A 178 -26.52 -9.33 -12.86
C GLY A 178 -27.43 -9.55 -11.64
N ASP A 179 -27.96 -10.75 -11.43
CA ASP A 179 -28.74 -11.05 -10.22
C ASP A 179 -27.82 -11.09 -8.98
N GLY A 180 -28.24 -10.47 -7.87
CA GLY A 180 -27.52 -10.45 -6.60
C GLY A 180 -27.20 -9.05 -6.07
N VAL A 181 -26.89 -8.11 -6.96
CA VAL A 181 -26.64 -6.70 -6.62
C VAL A 181 -27.65 -5.80 -7.35
N PRO A 182 -28.37 -4.89 -6.65
CA PRO A 182 -29.28 -3.96 -7.31
C PRO A 182 -28.56 -3.01 -8.28
N GLY A 183 -29.19 -2.71 -9.41
CA GLY A 183 -28.73 -1.66 -10.34
C GLY A 183 -27.61 -2.03 -11.32
N VAL A 184 -27.09 -3.27 -11.29
CA VAL A 184 -26.04 -3.72 -12.24
C VAL A 184 -26.55 -4.55 -13.42
N LYS A 185 -27.82 -4.96 -13.37
CA LYS A 185 -28.40 -5.94 -14.30
C LYS A 185 -28.27 -5.55 -15.77
N GLU A 186 -28.72 -4.35 -16.12
CA GLU A 186 -28.68 -3.83 -17.49
C GLU A 186 -27.25 -3.78 -18.05
N ALA A 187 -26.30 -3.24 -17.27
CA ALA A 187 -24.91 -3.15 -17.68
C ALA A 187 -24.25 -4.53 -17.85
N PHE A 188 -24.61 -5.50 -17.00
CA PHE A 188 -24.06 -6.86 -17.08
C PHE A 188 -24.67 -7.63 -18.26
N GLU A 189 -25.98 -7.49 -18.51
CA GLU A 189 -26.65 -8.10 -19.66
C GLU A 189 -26.08 -7.54 -20.98
N GLU A 190 -25.89 -6.22 -21.08
CA GLU A 190 -25.28 -5.59 -22.26
C GLU A 190 -23.88 -6.17 -22.55
N ALA A 191 -23.00 -6.22 -21.55
CA ALA A 191 -21.65 -6.72 -21.74
C ALA A 191 -21.59 -8.23 -21.99
N TYR A 192 -22.51 -9.00 -21.39
CA TYR A 192 -22.65 -10.44 -21.61
C TYR A 192 -23.10 -10.74 -23.04
N ASP A 193 -24.11 -10.04 -23.55
CA ASP A 193 -24.64 -10.21 -24.89
C ASP A 193 -23.63 -9.76 -25.96
N ALA A 194 -22.99 -8.60 -25.76
CA ALA A 194 -21.93 -8.10 -26.64
C ALA A 194 -20.73 -9.05 -26.73
N ALA A 195 -20.49 -9.86 -25.69
CA ALA A 195 -19.46 -10.88 -25.66
C ALA A 195 -19.90 -12.24 -26.25
N GLY A 196 -21.13 -12.38 -26.75
CA GLY A 196 -21.65 -13.60 -27.37
C GLY A 196 -22.56 -14.47 -26.48
N GLY A 197 -22.92 -13.96 -25.30
CA GLY A 197 -23.92 -14.52 -24.39
C GLY A 197 -23.66 -15.96 -23.98
N ALA A 198 -24.73 -16.70 -23.64
CA ALA A 198 -24.65 -18.06 -23.09
C ALA A 198 -23.92 -19.05 -23.99
N SER A 199 -24.05 -18.90 -25.30
CA SER A 199 -23.38 -19.76 -26.27
C SER A 199 -21.86 -19.63 -26.25
N PHE A 200 -21.34 -18.49 -25.82
CA PHE A 200 -19.91 -18.22 -25.79
C PHE A 200 -19.34 -18.23 -24.36
N LEU A 201 -19.98 -17.53 -23.44
CA LEU A 201 -19.54 -17.33 -22.06
C LEU A 201 -20.12 -18.35 -21.05
N GLY A 202 -21.15 -19.11 -21.43
CA GLY A 202 -21.88 -19.99 -20.52
C GLY A 202 -22.76 -19.22 -19.53
N LEU A 203 -23.52 -19.95 -18.71
CA LEU A 203 -24.40 -19.36 -17.69
C LEU A 203 -23.60 -18.89 -16.46
N PRO A 204 -24.14 -17.96 -15.65
CA PRO A 204 -23.56 -17.60 -14.36
C PRO A 204 -23.37 -18.81 -13.43
N SER A 205 -22.24 -18.87 -12.74
CA SER A 205 -21.95 -19.88 -11.72
C SER A 205 -22.39 -19.46 -10.32
N ALA A 206 -22.50 -18.15 -10.06
CA ALA A 206 -22.90 -17.57 -8.79
C ALA A 206 -23.61 -16.21 -9.00
N ALA A 207 -24.27 -15.71 -7.95
CA ALA A 207 -24.89 -14.39 -7.97
C ALA A 207 -23.78 -13.32 -8.02
N ALA A 208 -24.09 -12.16 -8.60
CA ALA A 208 -23.22 -11.00 -8.53
C ALA A 208 -23.01 -10.59 -7.07
N TYR A 209 -21.82 -10.11 -6.74
CA TYR A 209 -21.48 -9.60 -5.42
C TYR A 209 -20.52 -8.41 -5.52
N GLU A 210 -20.55 -7.57 -4.49
CA GLU A 210 -19.66 -6.42 -4.36
C GLU A 210 -18.28 -6.86 -3.86
N THR A 211 -17.22 -6.32 -4.48
CA THR A 211 -15.84 -6.55 -4.03
C THR A 211 -14.97 -5.37 -4.43
N GLY A 212 -14.14 -4.89 -3.51
CA GLY A 212 -13.37 -3.66 -3.71
C GLY A 212 -14.25 -2.49 -4.17
N PRO A 213 -13.85 -1.73 -5.19
CA PRO A 213 -14.61 -0.60 -5.72
C PRO A 213 -15.73 -0.98 -6.70
N GLY A 214 -16.05 -2.27 -6.88
CA GLY A 214 -16.90 -2.73 -7.98
C GLY A 214 -17.75 -3.96 -7.69
N VAL A 215 -18.37 -4.46 -8.75
CA VAL A 215 -19.27 -5.62 -8.73
C VAL A 215 -18.75 -6.66 -9.71
N VAL A 216 -18.88 -7.92 -9.32
CA VAL A 216 -18.39 -9.05 -10.11
C VAL A 216 -19.40 -10.19 -10.14
N GLN A 217 -19.44 -10.93 -11.25
CA GLN A 217 -20.15 -12.19 -11.36
C GLN A 217 -19.33 -13.20 -12.18
N HIS A 218 -19.31 -14.45 -11.73
CA HIS A 218 -18.54 -15.52 -12.36
C HIS A 218 -19.41 -16.29 -13.36
N LEU A 219 -18.81 -16.66 -14.49
CA LEU A 219 -19.44 -17.35 -15.61
C LEU A 219 -18.73 -18.69 -15.86
N ARG A 220 -19.49 -19.73 -16.18
CA ARG A 220 -18.97 -21.10 -16.33
C ARG A 220 -18.02 -21.27 -17.51
N GLY A 221 -18.10 -20.40 -18.51
CA GLY A 221 -17.44 -20.58 -19.81
C GLY A 221 -18.21 -21.54 -20.71
N ALA A 222 -18.14 -21.32 -22.02
CA ALA A 222 -18.65 -22.25 -23.03
C ALA A 222 -17.68 -22.30 -24.22
N ARG A 223 -18.05 -21.77 -25.39
CA ARG A 223 -17.17 -21.75 -26.58
C ARG A 223 -15.92 -20.88 -26.41
N CYS A 224 -15.88 -19.99 -25.43
CA CYS A 224 -14.65 -19.29 -25.04
C CYS A 224 -13.56 -20.24 -24.50
N GLY A 225 -13.91 -21.48 -24.14
CA GLY A 225 -12.96 -22.53 -23.77
C GLY A 225 -12.45 -22.47 -22.33
N HIS A 226 -12.87 -21.47 -21.55
CA HIS A 226 -12.50 -21.31 -20.15
C HIS A 226 -13.55 -20.50 -19.37
N PRO A 227 -13.59 -20.61 -18.03
CA PRO A 227 -14.42 -19.75 -17.20
C PRO A 227 -14.10 -18.26 -17.40
N ALA A 228 -15.12 -17.42 -17.22
CA ALA A 228 -15.03 -15.98 -17.43
C ALA A 228 -15.61 -15.23 -16.24
N VAL A 229 -15.29 -13.95 -16.16
CA VAL A 229 -15.73 -13.06 -15.09
C VAL A 229 -16.26 -11.80 -15.72
N ILE A 230 -17.51 -11.44 -15.42
CA ILE A 230 -18.05 -10.13 -15.77
C ILE A 230 -17.92 -9.21 -14.57
N CYS A 231 -17.42 -7.99 -14.80
CA CYS A 231 -17.11 -7.06 -13.73
C CYS A 231 -17.30 -5.61 -14.17
N ALA A 232 -17.64 -4.74 -13.21
CA ALA A 232 -17.82 -3.31 -13.45
C ALA A 232 -17.48 -2.48 -12.21
N ILE A 233 -17.18 -1.21 -12.45
CA ILE A 233 -17.06 -0.17 -11.42
C ILE A 233 -17.97 1.00 -11.79
N ALA A 234 -18.35 1.80 -10.80
CA ALA A 234 -19.23 2.95 -10.99
C ALA A 234 -18.70 3.89 -12.09
N GLY A 235 -19.59 4.32 -13.00
CA GLY A 235 -19.26 5.24 -14.10
C GLY A 235 -18.45 4.64 -15.24
N ARG A 236 -18.23 3.32 -15.27
CA ARG A 236 -17.60 2.59 -16.38
C ARG A 236 -18.52 1.49 -16.88
N ALA A 237 -18.38 1.17 -18.16
CA ALA A 237 -19.09 0.03 -18.73
C ALA A 237 -18.53 -1.30 -18.20
N ALA A 238 -19.40 -2.30 -18.05
CA ALA A 238 -19.00 -3.64 -17.66
C ALA A 238 -18.10 -4.27 -18.71
N VAL A 239 -17.16 -5.09 -18.25
CA VAL A 239 -16.24 -5.86 -19.09
C VAL A 239 -16.26 -7.32 -18.68
N VAL A 240 -16.07 -8.19 -19.67
CA VAL A 240 -15.92 -9.63 -19.47
C VAL A 240 -14.44 -9.98 -19.64
N ILE A 241 -13.87 -10.67 -18.67
CA ILE A 241 -12.47 -11.07 -18.66
C ILE A 241 -12.34 -12.58 -18.43
N THR A 242 -11.15 -13.11 -18.65
CA THR A 242 -10.82 -14.50 -18.31
C THR A 242 -10.68 -14.64 -16.78
N THR A 243 -11.01 -15.82 -16.24
CA THR A 243 -10.70 -16.12 -14.82
C THR A 243 -9.19 -16.11 -14.54
N ASP A 244 -8.35 -16.40 -15.55
CA ASP A 244 -6.89 -16.26 -15.46
C ASP A 244 -6.46 -14.81 -15.13
N LEU A 245 -7.00 -13.82 -15.85
CA LEU A 245 -6.74 -12.42 -15.56
C LEU A 245 -7.33 -11.99 -14.21
N TRP A 246 -8.55 -12.44 -13.88
CA TRP A 246 -9.17 -12.15 -12.59
C TRP A 246 -8.30 -12.63 -11.42
N ASN A 247 -7.83 -13.88 -11.48
CA ASN A 247 -6.93 -14.44 -10.49
C ASN A 247 -5.57 -13.73 -10.51
N GLY A 248 -5.09 -13.35 -11.69
CA GLY A 248 -3.90 -12.51 -11.86
C GLY A 248 -3.99 -11.22 -11.06
N ILE A 249 -5.12 -10.50 -11.16
CA ILE A 249 -5.40 -9.29 -10.38
C ILE A 249 -5.49 -9.61 -8.89
N ALA A 250 -6.27 -10.63 -8.50
CA ALA A 250 -6.49 -11.00 -7.10
C ALA A 250 -5.19 -11.40 -6.37
N ASN A 251 -4.22 -11.92 -7.09
CA ASN A 251 -2.92 -12.33 -6.55
C ASN A 251 -1.93 -11.18 -6.36
N ILE A 252 -2.17 -9.99 -6.94
CA ILE A 252 -1.27 -8.84 -6.73
C ILE A 252 -1.37 -8.35 -5.28
N GLY A 253 -0.23 -8.16 -4.63
CA GLY A 253 -0.15 -7.72 -3.23
C GLY A 253 -0.21 -8.86 -2.22
N GLY A 254 0.10 -10.10 -2.64
CA GLY A 254 0.31 -11.24 -1.75
C GLY A 254 -0.87 -11.58 -0.81
N GLY A 255 -2.11 -11.34 -1.23
CA GLY A 255 -3.31 -11.65 -0.44
C GLY A 255 -3.64 -10.65 0.69
N ARG A 256 -2.99 -9.48 0.71
CA ARG A 256 -3.27 -8.41 1.69
C ARG A 256 -4.63 -7.77 1.46
N PRO A 257 -5.33 -7.26 2.50
CA PRO A 257 -6.61 -6.58 2.33
C PRO A 257 -6.57 -5.35 1.41
N SER A 258 -5.42 -4.68 1.31
CA SER A 258 -5.20 -3.54 0.41
C SER A 258 -4.77 -3.96 -1.01
N GLY A 259 -4.51 -5.24 -1.25
CA GLY A 259 -4.11 -5.79 -2.55
C GLY A 259 -5.30 -6.23 -3.40
N GLY A 260 -5.03 -7.05 -4.41
CA GLY A 260 -6.05 -7.56 -5.31
C GLY A 260 -6.86 -6.45 -5.98
N VAL A 261 -8.17 -6.65 -6.11
CA VAL A 261 -9.11 -5.67 -6.67
C VAL A 261 -9.28 -4.42 -5.81
N HIS A 262 -8.97 -4.46 -4.51
CA HIS A 262 -9.00 -3.28 -3.64
C HIS A 262 -7.82 -2.34 -3.92
N GLY A 263 -6.66 -2.90 -4.25
CA GLY A 263 -5.45 -2.17 -4.63
C GLY A 263 -5.44 -1.79 -6.10
N VAL A 264 -5.34 -2.81 -6.96
CA VAL A 264 -5.21 -2.70 -8.42
C VAL A 264 -6.47 -2.12 -9.07
N GLY A 265 -7.64 -2.44 -8.52
CA GLY A 265 -8.92 -2.08 -9.12
C GLY A 265 -9.40 -3.09 -10.16
N PHE A 266 -10.21 -2.61 -11.08
CA PHE A 266 -10.90 -3.43 -12.08
C PHE A 266 -10.35 -3.17 -13.48
N PRO A 267 -10.31 -4.20 -14.35
CA PRO A 267 -9.90 -4.03 -15.73
C PRO A 267 -10.86 -3.09 -16.45
N VAL A 268 -10.31 -2.27 -17.33
CA VAL A 268 -11.08 -1.41 -18.23
C VAL A 268 -10.69 -1.67 -19.66
N HIS A 269 -11.63 -1.41 -20.54
CA HIS A 269 -11.49 -1.67 -21.96
C HIS A 269 -10.35 -0.85 -22.59
N THR A 270 -9.46 -1.50 -23.34
CA THR A 270 -8.47 -0.85 -24.23
C THR A 270 -9.17 -0.48 -25.53
N THR A 271 -9.31 0.81 -25.83
CA THR A 271 -10.11 1.34 -26.94
C THR A 271 -9.90 0.66 -28.29
N GLY A 272 -10.99 0.36 -29.02
CA GLY A 272 -10.97 0.01 -30.45
C GLY A 272 -11.97 -1.02 -30.99
N GLY A 273 -13.14 -1.28 -30.37
CA GLY A 273 -14.18 -2.15 -30.92
C GLY A 273 -15.31 -2.46 -29.92
N ASP A 274 -16.45 -2.96 -30.41
CA ASP A 274 -17.64 -3.36 -29.61
C ASP A 274 -17.41 -4.62 -28.73
N GLN A 275 -16.21 -5.20 -28.74
CA GLN A 275 -15.92 -6.42 -28.01
C GLN A 275 -15.70 -6.14 -26.52
N ARG A 276 -16.78 -6.27 -25.74
CA ARG A 276 -16.79 -6.21 -24.27
C ARG A 276 -16.01 -7.34 -23.58
N TYR A 277 -15.49 -8.30 -24.34
CA TYR A 277 -14.70 -9.44 -23.87
C TYR A 277 -13.20 -9.25 -24.12
N ILE A 278 -12.43 -9.16 -23.04
CA ILE A 278 -10.97 -9.08 -23.07
C ILE A 278 -10.42 -10.50 -23.32
N SER A 279 -10.03 -10.74 -24.58
CA SER A 279 -9.49 -12.01 -25.07
C SER A 279 -8.27 -12.50 -24.26
N PRO A 280 -8.07 -13.82 -24.10
CA PRO A 280 -6.85 -14.39 -23.50
C PRO A 280 -5.54 -14.02 -24.22
N THR A 281 -5.63 -13.56 -25.46
CA THR A 281 -4.48 -13.11 -26.27
C THR A 281 -4.02 -11.70 -25.93
N ILE A 282 -4.80 -10.94 -25.16
CA ILE A 282 -4.41 -9.59 -24.73
C ILE A 282 -3.34 -9.72 -23.65
N GLU A 283 -2.20 -9.09 -23.89
CA GLU A 283 -1.06 -9.13 -22.98
C GLU A 283 -1.00 -7.92 -22.03
N GLN A 284 -1.78 -6.87 -22.31
CA GLN A 284 -1.82 -5.64 -21.52
C GLN A 284 -3.25 -5.18 -21.30
N VAL A 285 -3.65 -5.06 -20.04
CA VAL A 285 -5.00 -4.67 -19.65
C VAL A 285 -4.93 -3.54 -18.62
N PRO A 286 -5.39 -2.32 -18.95
CA PRO A 286 -5.49 -1.23 -18.02
C PRO A 286 -6.48 -1.57 -16.90
N THR A 287 -6.21 -1.03 -15.73
CA THR A 287 -6.98 -1.22 -14.50
C THR A 287 -7.22 0.14 -13.84
N THR A 288 -8.36 0.29 -13.17
CA THR A 288 -8.69 1.54 -12.47
C THR A 288 -9.71 1.31 -11.33
N GLY A 289 -9.98 2.36 -10.56
CA GLY A 289 -10.93 2.35 -9.44
C GLY A 289 -10.38 1.81 -8.13
N GLY A 290 -9.25 1.11 -8.16
CA GLY A 290 -8.55 0.65 -6.96
C GLY A 290 -7.88 1.79 -6.18
N SER A 291 -7.58 1.53 -4.91
CA SER A 291 -6.89 2.48 -4.02
C SER A 291 -5.48 2.84 -4.50
N TRP A 292 -4.87 2.00 -5.32
CA TRP A 292 -3.57 2.25 -5.95
C TRP A 292 -3.70 3.04 -7.27
N ARG A 293 -4.88 3.57 -7.60
CA ARG A 293 -5.14 4.35 -8.82
C ARG A 293 -4.93 3.51 -10.10
N ALA A 294 -4.85 4.17 -11.25
CA ALA A 294 -4.73 3.52 -12.53
C ALA A 294 -3.36 2.85 -12.71
N GLY A 295 -3.37 1.73 -13.43
CA GLY A 295 -2.18 0.99 -13.82
C GLY A 295 -2.53 -0.03 -14.88
N THR A 296 -1.56 -0.85 -15.26
CA THR A 296 -1.71 -1.84 -16.33
C THR A 296 -1.25 -3.21 -15.85
N MET A 297 -2.14 -4.19 -15.98
CA MET A 297 -1.78 -5.60 -15.88
C MET A 297 -1.02 -5.99 -17.15
N ARG A 298 0.16 -6.58 -17.01
CA ARG A 298 0.99 -7.06 -18.12
C ARG A 298 1.32 -8.54 -17.92
N ARG A 299 1.26 -9.31 -19.00
CA ARG A 299 1.69 -10.70 -19.01
C ARG A 299 3.20 -10.80 -19.27
N THR A 300 3.92 -11.52 -18.42
CA THR A 300 5.35 -11.83 -18.61
C THR A 300 5.54 -13.04 -19.52
N GLY A 301 6.78 -13.26 -19.99
CA GLY A 301 7.08 -14.35 -20.94
C GLY A 301 6.80 -15.77 -20.41
N ASP A 302 6.79 -15.95 -19.08
CA ASP A 302 6.39 -17.16 -18.37
C ASP A 302 4.87 -17.26 -18.11
N ARG A 303 4.09 -16.37 -18.75
CA ARG A 303 2.62 -16.26 -18.65
C ARG A 303 2.06 -15.78 -17.31
N ARG A 304 2.91 -15.35 -16.36
CA ARG A 304 2.48 -14.71 -15.11
C ARG A 304 1.94 -13.30 -15.37
N TRP A 305 0.99 -12.88 -14.54
CA TRP A 305 0.50 -11.50 -14.52
C TRP A 305 1.31 -10.67 -13.53
N ILE A 306 1.76 -9.51 -13.96
CA ILE A 306 2.33 -8.46 -13.12
C ILE A 306 1.51 -7.18 -13.28
N TRP A 307 1.48 -6.34 -12.25
CA TRP A 307 0.84 -5.05 -12.33
C TRP A 307 1.86 -3.92 -12.32
N THR A 308 1.72 -2.99 -13.25
CA THR A 308 2.58 -1.81 -13.36
C THR A 308 1.73 -0.56 -13.18
N PRO A 309 1.93 0.24 -12.12
CA PRO A 309 1.16 1.45 -11.93
C PRO A 309 1.48 2.52 -12.98
N ASP A 310 0.52 3.39 -13.23
CA ASP A 310 0.75 4.60 -14.02
C ASP A 310 1.57 5.61 -13.22
N LEU A 311 2.45 6.33 -13.91
CA LEU A 311 3.23 7.40 -13.31
C LEU A 311 2.35 8.61 -13.03
N VAL A 312 2.40 9.07 -11.79
CA VAL A 312 1.70 10.26 -11.31
C VAL A 312 2.72 11.22 -10.70
N PHE A 313 2.62 12.49 -11.07
CA PHE A 313 3.37 13.60 -10.51
C PHE A 313 2.46 14.31 -9.49
N ASP A 314 2.85 14.31 -8.22
CA ASP A 314 2.04 14.78 -7.09
C ASP A 314 2.86 15.68 -6.16
N SER A 315 2.73 16.98 -6.40
CA SER A 315 3.44 18.03 -5.66
C SER A 315 2.97 18.18 -4.21
N ASN A 316 1.79 17.67 -3.86
CA ASN A 316 1.26 17.77 -2.50
C ASN A 316 1.79 16.63 -1.60
N ASN A 317 2.25 15.53 -2.20
CA ASN A 317 2.73 14.37 -1.44
C ASN A 317 4.23 14.43 -1.12
N SER A 318 4.97 15.39 -1.67
CA SER A 318 6.41 15.58 -1.39
C SER A 318 6.68 15.93 0.08
N ALA A 319 5.78 16.60 0.79
CA ALA A 319 6.01 16.95 2.20
C ALA A 319 6.11 15.72 3.13
N ASN A 320 5.45 14.60 2.79
CA ASN A 320 5.38 13.41 3.64
C ASN A 320 6.69 12.61 3.69
N ALA A 321 7.53 12.67 2.64
CA ALA A 321 8.80 11.95 2.60
C ALA A 321 9.93 12.70 3.36
N GLU A 322 9.80 14.00 3.57
CA GLU A 322 10.78 14.84 4.28
C GLU A 322 10.65 14.74 5.81
N THR A 323 9.43 14.55 6.33
CA THR A 323 9.16 14.45 7.78
C THR A 323 9.92 13.31 8.48
N ALA A 324 10.41 12.33 7.73
CA ALA A 324 11.22 11.24 8.29
C ALA A 324 12.69 11.63 8.55
N PHE A 325 13.22 12.70 7.92
CA PHE A 325 14.66 13.06 7.96
C PHE A 325 14.86 14.59 8.00
N ASN A 326 14.41 15.21 9.10
CA ASN A 326 14.38 16.66 9.27
C ASN A 326 15.67 17.26 9.91
N SER A 327 16.85 16.72 9.59
CA SER A 327 18.10 17.37 10.01
C SER A 327 18.51 18.43 8.99
N GLN A 328 18.48 19.70 9.41
CA GLN A 328 19.02 20.81 8.63
C GLN A 328 20.52 20.57 8.41
N SER A 329 20.98 20.74 7.16
CA SER A 329 22.40 20.61 6.85
C SER A 329 23.18 21.84 7.33
N ALA A 330 24.46 21.64 7.62
CA ALA A 330 25.39 22.75 7.79
C ALA A 330 25.92 23.29 6.45
N LEU A 331 25.71 22.56 5.34
CA LEU A 331 26.14 22.92 3.99
C LEU A 331 25.08 23.82 3.30
N ASP A 332 25.38 24.37 2.13
CA ASP A 332 24.53 25.41 1.50
C ASP A 332 23.32 24.85 0.75
N LEU A 333 23.55 23.80 -0.03
CA LEU A 333 22.56 23.18 -0.91
C LEU A 333 22.49 21.68 -0.66
N ARG A 334 21.28 21.12 -0.68
CA ARG A 334 21.03 19.68 -0.66
C ARG A 334 20.13 19.28 -1.84
N LEU A 335 20.59 18.34 -2.66
CA LEU A 335 19.71 17.58 -3.54
C LEU A 335 19.40 16.25 -2.86
N ARG A 336 18.11 15.90 -2.78
CA ARG A 336 17.65 14.68 -2.12
C ARG A 336 16.69 13.92 -3.00
N LEU A 337 16.96 12.63 -3.20
CA LEU A 337 15.95 11.67 -3.66
C LEU A 337 15.58 10.75 -2.51
N ALA A 338 14.30 10.76 -2.13
CA ALA A 338 13.75 9.89 -1.10
C ALA A 338 12.73 8.93 -1.73
N ALA A 339 13.11 7.67 -1.90
CA ALA A 339 12.24 6.62 -2.39
C ALA A 339 11.59 5.85 -1.24
N GLN A 340 10.28 5.67 -1.33
CA GLN A 340 9.50 4.81 -0.47
C GLN A 340 9.05 3.58 -1.27
N ILE A 341 9.53 2.41 -0.86
CA ILE A 341 9.37 1.16 -1.59
C ILE A 341 8.47 0.22 -0.76
N PRO A 342 7.27 -0.14 -1.25
CA PRO A 342 6.40 -1.11 -0.60
C PRO A 342 7.15 -2.41 -0.37
N PHE A 343 7.01 -2.97 0.83
CA PHE A 343 7.74 -4.17 1.21
C PHE A 343 6.82 -5.24 1.82
N ALA A 344 6.98 -6.46 1.33
CA ALA A 344 5.99 -7.52 1.52
C ALA A 344 6.32 -8.53 2.63
N GLN A 345 7.57 -8.61 3.11
CA GLN A 345 8.00 -9.66 4.05
C GLN A 345 7.67 -9.32 5.50
N ASP A 346 7.44 -10.36 6.32
CA ASP A 346 6.97 -10.24 7.70
C ASP A 346 8.00 -9.62 8.66
N GLU A 347 9.30 -9.85 8.42
CA GLU A 347 10.39 -9.33 9.26
C GLU A 347 11.59 -8.84 8.42
N PRO A 348 11.52 -7.64 7.83
CA PRO A 348 12.64 -7.05 7.11
C PRO A 348 13.84 -6.89 8.03
N ARG A 349 14.98 -7.49 7.66
CA ARG A 349 16.24 -7.31 8.36
C ARG A 349 17.40 -7.17 7.40
N LEU A 350 18.23 -6.17 7.63
CA LEU A 350 19.51 -6.05 6.96
C LEU A 350 20.52 -7.04 7.58
N THR A 351 20.77 -8.14 6.86
CA THR A 351 21.72 -9.17 7.29
C THR A 351 23.17 -8.80 6.98
N ALA A 352 24.13 -9.51 7.59
CA ALA A 352 25.55 -9.35 7.25
C ALA A 352 25.85 -9.64 5.77
N SER A 353 25.12 -10.59 5.15
CA SER A 353 25.23 -10.87 3.72
C SER A 353 24.75 -9.69 2.88
N GLY A 354 23.61 -9.10 3.28
CA GLY A 354 23.08 -7.88 2.68
C GLY A 354 24.02 -6.70 2.74
N ARG A 355 24.64 -6.49 3.90
CA ARG A 355 25.61 -5.42 4.10
C ARG A 355 26.86 -5.61 3.24
N ARG A 356 27.33 -6.86 3.05
CA ARG A 356 28.44 -7.16 2.13
C ARG A 356 28.11 -6.85 0.67
N ARG A 357 26.90 -7.20 0.21
CA ARG A 357 26.44 -6.83 -1.15
C ARG A 357 26.43 -5.32 -1.32
N LEU A 358 25.82 -4.60 -0.39
CA LEU A 358 25.78 -3.13 -0.44
C LEU A 358 27.19 -2.53 -0.48
N THR A 359 28.10 -2.95 0.40
CA THR A 359 29.49 -2.45 0.39
C THR A 359 30.22 -2.76 -0.93
N ALA A 360 29.92 -3.90 -1.58
CA ALA A 360 30.50 -4.22 -2.88
C ALA A 360 29.98 -3.29 -3.99
N GLU A 361 28.66 -3.07 -4.05
CA GLU A 361 28.07 -2.10 -5.00
C GLU A 361 28.59 -0.68 -4.77
N LEU A 362 28.77 -0.27 -3.51
CA LEU A 362 29.34 1.03 -3.15
C LEU A 362 30.81 1.20 -3.55
N ALA A 363 31.53 0.10 -3.82
CA ALA A 363 32.90 0.17 -4.31
C ALA A 363 32.96 0.38 -5.84
N GLU A 364 31.84 0.20 -6.56
CA GLU A 364 31.80 0.36 -8.00
C GLU A 364 31.93 1.83 -8.43
N PRO A 365 32.55 2.11 -9.59
CA PRO A 365 32.78 3.47 -10.06
C PRO A 365 31.50 4.28 -10.28
N GLU A 366 30.38 3.64 -10.67
CA GLU A 366 29.11 4.33 -10.97
C GLU A 366 28.62 5.15 -9.75
N MET A 367 28.79 4.60 -8.54
CA MET A 367 28.39 5.23 -7.28
C MET A 367 29.22 6.47 -6.94
N THR A 368 30.53 6.37 -7.16
CA THR A 368 31.48 7.44 -6.85
C THR A 368 31.52 8.49 -7.95
N ALA A 369 31.16 8.12 -9.18
CA ALA A 369 31.07 9.02 -10.34
C ALA A 369 30.07 10.15 -10.12
N ILE A 370 28.95 9.90 -9.42
CA ILE A 370 27.96 10.93 -9.08
C ILE A 370 28.64 12.03 -8.25
N VAL A 371 29.31 11.67 -7.15
CA VAL A 371 29.97 12.63 -6.26
C VAL A 371 31.16 13.30 -6.96
N ALA A 372 31.92 12.54 -7.76
CA ALA A 372 33.05 13.04 -8.53
C ALA A 372 32.63 14.07 -9.58
N ALA A 373 31.48 13.89 -10.24
CA ALA A 373 30.97 14.81 -11.26
C ALA A 373 30.75 16.21 -10.68
N PHE A 374 30.18 16.31 -9.48
CA PHE A 374 29.99 17.61 -8.80
C PHE A 374 31.31 18.27 -8.39
N ALA A 375 32.36 17.47 -8.15
CA ALA A 375 33.68 17.94 -7.74
C ALA A 375 34.57 18.36 -8.92
N ALA A 376 34.45 17.68 -10.06
CA ALA A 376 35.31 17.86 -11.23
C ALA A 376 35.37 19.33 -11.68
N ASP A 377 34.20 19.96 -11.79
CA ASP A 377 34.06 21.35 -12.22
C ASP A 377 34.10 22.36 -11.06
N ARG A 378 34.43 21.97 -9.82
CA ARG A 378 34.42 22.89 -8.67
C ARG A 378 35.70 22.87 -7.86
N THR A 379 36.08 21.70 -7.37
CA THR A 379 37.21 21.50 -6.46
C THR A 379 38.38 20.75 -7.12
N GLY A 380 38.18 20.25 -8.35
CA GLY A 380 38.97 19.16 -8.91
C GLY A 380 38.52 17.81 -8.33
N VAL A 381 38.76 16.72 -9.06
CA VAL A 381 38.48 15.37 -8.56
C VAL A 381 39.61 15.00 -7.58
N PRO A 382 39.30 14.61 -6.33
CA PRO A 382 40.31 14.05 -5.43
C PRO A 382 40.93 12.77 -6.00
N GLY A 383 41.88 12.17 -5.27
CA GLY A 383 42.30 10.79 -5.54
C GLY A 383 41.15 9.79 -5.31
N GLU A 384 41.45 8.63 -4.73
CA GLU A 384 40.46 7.57 -4.56
C GLU A 384 39.29 8.00 -3.62
N LEU A 385 38.09 8.20 -4.17
CA LEU A 385 36.85 8.41 -3.42
C LEU A 385 36.37 7.10 -2.82
N ARG A 386 36.04 7.08 -1.54
CA ARG A 386 35.56 5.89 -0.84
C ARG A 386 34.30 6.18 -0.03
N TRP A 387 33.32 5.29 -0.16
CA TRP A 387 32.15 5.26 0.71
C TRP A 387 32.50 4.57 2.02
N ARG A 388 32.10 5.19 3.14
CA ARG A 388 32.31 4.66 4.49
C ARG A 388 31.02 4.74 5.31
N PRO A 389 30.83 3.87 6.31
CA PRO A 389 29.69 4.00 7.22
C PRO A 389 29.68 5.37 7.89
N CYS A 390 28.51 6.03 7.93
CA CYS A 390 28.35 7.29 8.63
C CYS A 390 28.65 7.11 10.13
N ALA A 391 29.42 8.04 10.69
CA ALA A 391 29.79 8.06 12.11
C ALA A 391 28.80 8.83 13.00
N ASP A 392 27.79 9.47 12.40
CA ASP A 392 26.78 10.24 13.13
C ASP A 392 25.89 9.35 14.01
N GLN A 393 25.44 9.89 15.16
CA GLN A 393 24.64 9.15 16.13
C GLN A 393 23.23 8.79 15.61
N PHE A 394 22.74 9.49 14.58
CA PHE A 394 21.46 9.19 13.94
C PHE A 394 21.60 8.26 12.74
N ALA A 395 22.84 7.97 12.31
CA ALA A 395 23.11 6.99 11.27
C ALA A 395 22.71 5.58 11.73
N ARG A 396 22.10 4.82 10.82
CA ARG A 396 21.71 3.43 11.07
C ARG A 396 22.70 2.50 10.40
N ASN A 397 23.42 1.72 11.19
CA ASN A 397 24.30 0.65 10.69
C ASN A 397 24.06 -0.66 11.47
N ASP A 398 22.79 -1.02 11.63
CA ASP A 398 22.29 -2.16 12.40
C ASP A 398 21.27 -2.98 11.57
N SER A 399 20.54 -3.91 12.18
CA SER A 399 19.55 -4.74 11.45
C SER A 399 18.42 -3.93 10.81
N TRP A 400 18.22 -2.68 11.20
CA TRP A 400 17.16 -1.80 10.71
C TRP A 400 17.65 -0.84 9.63
N GLY A 401 18.95 -0.80 9.34
CA GLY A 401 19.41 0.01 8.22
C GLY A 401 20.92 0.09 8.00
N ALA A 402 21.23 0.79 6.92
CA ALA A 402 22.56 1.13 6.46
C ALA A 402 22.64 2.63 6.19
N SER A 403 23.77 3.24 6.54
CA SER A 403 24.02 4.66 6.33
C SER A 403 25.49 4.85 5.97
N TYR A 404 25.74 5.34 4.77
CA TYR A 404 27.06 5.52 4.19
C TYR A 404 27.25 6.96 3.69
N GLU A 405 28.47 7.46 3.80
CA GLU A 405 28.88 8.77 3.31
C GLU A 405 30.13 8.68 2.43
N CYS A 406 30.24 9.62 1.50
CA CYS A 406 31.45 9.93 0.76
C CYS A 406 31.65 11.44 0.84
N VAL A 407 32.80 11.89 1.37
CA VAL A 407 33.03 13.32 1.67
C VAL A 407 34.29 13.81 0.99
N ILE A 408 34.14 14.85 0.19
CA ILE A 408 35.21 15.64 -0.39
C ILE A 408 35.45 16.84 0.52
N HIS A 409 36.70 17.04 0.92
CA HIS A 409 37.11 18.15 1.76
C HIS A 409 37.91 19.15 0.92
N SER A 410 37.78 20.43 1.24
CA SER A 410 38.67 21.48 0.75
C SER A 410 40.07 21.32 1.35
N ALA A 411 41.04 22.09 0.84
CA ALA A 411 42.44 22.01 1.27
C ALA A 411 42.66 22.29 2.77
N ASP A 412 41.77 23.05 3.40
CA ASP A 412 41.75 23.37 4.84
C ASP A 412 41.03 22.30 5.69
N GLY A 413 40.53 21.24 5.07
CA GLY A 413 39.86 20.12 5.75
C GLY A 413 38.36 20.35 6.02
N ARG A 414 37.75 21.40 5.49
CA ARG A 414 36.29 21.63 5.59
C ARG A 414 35.54 20.72 4.61
N PRO A 415 34.44 20.04 5.03
CA PRO A 415 33.62 19.25 4.11
C PRO A 415 32.98 20.16 3.05
N THR A 416 33.25 19.88 1.78
CA THR A 416 32.82 20.70 0.64
C THR A 416 31.70 20.04 -0.15
N ILE A 417 31.84 18.75 -0.46
CA ILE A 417 30.79 17.96 -1.10
C ILE A 417 30.61 16.69 -0.28
N ARG A 418 29.37 16.37 0.09
CA ARG A 418 29.03 15.14 0.82
C ARG A 418 27.94 14.39 0.06
N GLY A 419 28.26 13.19 -0.41
CA GLY A 419 27.25 12.19 -0.79
C GLY A 419 26.83 11.40 0.44
N THR A 420 25.53 11.20 0.64
CA THR A 420 24.98 10.36 1.71
C THR A 420 23.96 9.38 1.15
N LEU A 421 24.05 8.11 1.56
CA LEU A 421 23.14 7.04 1.21
C LEU A 421 22.56 6.44 2.48
N GLN A 422 21.25 6.33 2.56
CA GLN A 422 20.58 5.64 3.66
C GLN A 422 19.59 4.63 3.12
N PHE A 423 19.61 3.42 3.69
CA PHE A 423 18.64 2.37 3.40
C PHE A 423 18.07 1.86 4.71
N LEU A 424 16.75 2.01 4.88
CA LEU A 424 16.08 1.85 6.15
C LEU A 424 14.92 0.87 6.02
N MET A 425 14.89 -0.08 6.95
CA MET A 425 13.81 -1.06 7.07
C MET A 425 12.50 -0.35 7.43
N PRO A 426 11.34 -0.88 6.97
CA PRO A 426 10.05 -0.31 7.31
C PRO A 426 9.82 -0.30 8.82
N ASP A 427 9.23 0.78 9.31
CA ASP A 427 8.65 0.80 10.65
C ASP A 427 7.35 0.01 10.62
N LEU A 428 7.41 -1.27 11.01
CA LEU A 428 6.26 -2.19 11.00
C LEU A 428 5.03 -1.68 11.75
N MET A 429 5.18 -0.66 12.62
CA MET A 429 4.07 -0.04 13.35
C MET A 429 3.43 1.15 12.60
N ARG A 430 4.16 1.80 11.68
CA ARG A 430 3.75 3.05 11.01
C ARG A 430 3.65 2.94 9.49
N SER A 431 4.46 2.10 8.87
CA SER A 431 4.60 2.01 7.42
C SER A 431 5.26 0.69 7.01
N GLN A 432 4.65 -0.07 6.09
CA GLN A 432 5.27 -1.23 5.46
C GLN A 432 6.09 -0.83 4.21
N ARG A 433 6.78 0.30 4.28
CA ARG A 433 7.58 0.84 3.18
C ARG A 433 9.03 0.99 3.61
N LEU A 434 9.93 0.33 2.88
CA LEU A 434 11.36 0.58 2.95
C LEU A 434 11.63 2.01 2.52
N THR A 435 12.66 2.62 3.08
CA THR A 435 13.12 3.94 2.64
C THR A 435 14.54 3.86 2.11
N SER A 436 14.71 4.32 0.87
CA SER A 436 16.00 4.55 0.23
C SER A 436 16.18 6.05 0.06
N LEU A 437 17.28 6.60 0.56
CA LEU A 437 17.58 8.02 0.49
C LEU A 437 18.97 8.23 -0.09
N VAL A 438 19.04 9.13 -1.06
CA VAL A 438 20.26 9.52 -1.76
C VAL A 438 20.35 11.04 -1.72
N ASP A 439 21.34 11.53 -0.99
CA ASP A 439 21.62 12.95 -0.85
C ASP A 439 22.96 13.30 -1.49
N ILE A 440 23.01 14.48 -2.10
CA ILE A 440 24.26 15.21 -2.26
C ILE A 440 24.12 16.60 -1.65
N GLU A 441 25.08 16.96 -0.81
CA GLU A 441 25.15 18.23 -0.12
C GLU A 441 26.40 18.97 -0.57
N ILE A 442 26.29 20.28 -0.80
CA ILE A 442 27.35 21.11 -1.37
C ILE A 442 27.51 22.38 -0.55
N ASP A 443 28.76 22.70 -0.24
CA ASP A 443 29.20 23.97 0.32
C ASP A 443 29.98 24.73 -0.76
N PHE A 444 29.39 25.82 -1.22
CA PHE A 444 29.93 26.58 -2.34
C PHE A 444 31.13 27.45 -1.94
N ASP A 445 31.35 27.68 -0.64
CA ASP A 445 32.56 28.38 -0.18
C ASP A 445 33.78 27.47 -0.29
N GLY A 446 33.64 26.19 0.06
CA GLY A 446 34.70 25.20 -0.13
C GLY A 446 35.02 24.91 -1.60
N CYS A 447 34.10 25.24 -2.51
CA CYS A 447 34.24 25.08 -3.96
C CYS A 447 34.95 26.25 -4.66
N GLN A 448 35.24 27.34 -3.95
CA GLN A 448 35.78 28.56 -4.55
C GLN A 448 37.23 28.79 -4.16
N THR A 449 38.00 29.35 -5.10
CA THR A 449 39.39 29.76 -4.85
C THR A 449 39.48 31.03 -4.00
N GLU A 450 38.43 31.86 -3.99
CA GLU A 450 38.32 33.07 -3.18
C GLU A 450 37.12 32.97 -2.24
N PRO A 451 37.23 33.49 -0.99
CA PRO A 451 36.09 33.54 -0.07
C PRO A 451 34.95 34.33 -0.68
N CYS A 452 33.78 33.72 -0.81
CA CYS A 452 32.67 34.35 -1.49
C CYS A 452 32.01 35.37 -0.54
N GLN A 453 31.81 36.61 -1.01
CA GLN A 453 31.28 37.68 -0.16
C GLN A 453 29.78 37.49 0.15
N PRO A 454 29.31 37.98 1.31
CA PRO A 454 27.88 37.96 1.64
C PRO A 454 27.06 38.62 0.53
N ASN A 455 26.02 37.94 0.04
CA ASN A 455 25.13 38.36 -1.06
C ASN A 455 25.72 38.38 -2.48
N THR A 456 26.93 37.86 -2.69
CA THR A 456 27.45 37.63 -4.05
C THR A 456 27.01 36.25 -4.54
N PRO A 457 26.44 36.13 -5.77
CA PRO A 457 26.11 34.84 -6.36
C PRO A 457 27.36 33.96 -6.48
N VAL A 458 27.18 32.64 -6.33
CA VAL A 458 28.30 31.73 -6.52
C VAL A 458 28.70 31.69 -8.00
N THR A 459 30.00 31.61 -8.27
CA THR A 459 30.51 31.69 -9.65
C THR A 459 30.19 30.44 -10.47
N ARG A 460 30.01 29.28 -9.83
CA ARG A 460 29.69 28.00 -10.48
C ARG A 460 28.44 27.35 -9.89
N ARG A 461 27.28 27.90 -10.25
CA ARG A 461 25.95 27.35 -9.94
C ARG A 461 25.81 25.91 -10.45
N LEU A 462 24.91 25.14 -9.87
CA LEU A 462 24.51 23.84 -10.43
C LEU A 462 23.67 24.04 -11.68
N SER A 463 24.06 23.40 -12.78
CA SER A 463 23.28 23.40 -14.02
C SER A 463 22.10 22.43 -13.95
N HIS A 464 21.12 22.63 -14.83
CA HIS A 464 20.01 21.70 -15.03
C HIS A 464 20.47 20.30 -15.47
N VAL A 465 21.58 20.21 -16.20
CA VAL A 465 22.19 18.96 -16.65
C VAL A 465 22.71 18.17 -15.44
N GLU A 466 23.51 18.79 -14.58
CA GLU A 466 24.05 18.15 -13.37
C GLU A 466 22.92 17.68 -12.43
N ILE A 467 21.87 18.49 -12.28
CA ILE A 467 20.70 18.13 -11.46
C ILE A 467 19.96 16.93 -12.05
N THR A 468 19.76 16.90 -13.37
CA THR A 468 19.10 15.79 -14.07
C THR A 468 19.93 14.51 -13.97
N GLU A 469 21.24 14.60 -14.17
CA GLU A 469 22.17 13.46 -14.04
C GLU A 469 22.16 12.90 -12.63
N PHE A 470 22.24 13.76 -11.61
CA PHE A 470 22.13 13.35 -10.22
C PHE A 470 20.83 12.62 -9.94
N PHE A 471 19.67 13.22 -10.25
CA PHE A 471 18.39 12.60 -9.93
C PHE A 471 18.15 11.31 -10.73
N THR A 472 18.64 11.24 -11.97
CA THR A 472 18.57 10.00 -12.78
C THR A 472 19.37 8.89 -12.11
N ALA A 473 20.62 9.18 -11.71
CA ALA A 473 21.47 8.20 -11.06
C ALA A 473 20.91 7.83 -9.68
N ALA A 474 20.57 8.82 -8.85
CA ALA A 474 19.96 8.64 -7.52
C ALA A 474 18.68 7.80 -7.55
N TRP A 475 17.86 7.93 -8.60
CA TRP A 475 16.66 7.14 -8.79
C TRP A 475 16.99 5.65 -8.92
N ARG A 476 17.91 5.31 -9.83
CA ARG A 476 18.39 3.94 -10.01
C ARG A 476 19.04 3.40 -8.76
N LEU A 477 19.83 4.22 -8.06
CA LEU A 477 20.42 3.80 -6.78
C LEU A 477 19.37 3.45 -5.74
N ALA A 478 18.34 4.30 -5.61
CA ALA A 478 17.33 4.14 -4.59
C ALA A 478 16.42 2.93 -4.83
N PHE A 479 16.08 2.63 -6.09
CA PHE A 479 15.17 1.53 -6.44
C PHE A 479 15.85 0.23 -6.86
N ASP A 480 17.05 0.29 -7.44
CA ASP A 480 17.72 -0.89 -8.03
C ASP A 480 18.90 -1.36 -7.20
N VAL A 481 19.68 -0.45 -6.59
CA VAL A 481 20.94 -0.82 -5.90
C VAL A 481 20.73 -1.04 -4.40
N LEU A 482 20.20 -0.04 -3.69
CA LEU A 482 20.02 -0.12 -2.24
C LEU A 482 19.13 -1.32 -1.82
N PRO A 483 18.04 -1.66 -2.53
CA PRO A 483 17.22 -2.82 -2.20
C PRO A 483 17.92 -4.18 -2.39
N LEU A 484 19.00 -4.30 -3.17
CA LEU A 484 19.80 -5.54 -3.30
C LEU A 484 20.38 -6.00 -1.97
N ALA A 485 20.48 -5.10 -0.99
CA ALA A 485 20.84 -5.45 0.37
C ALA A 485 19.93 -6.56 0.96
N LEU A 486 18.71 -6.75 0.45
CA LEU A 486 17.78 -7.78 0.91
C LEU A 486 17.95 -9.16 0.24
N GLY A 487 18.69 -9.26 -0.87
CA GLY A 487 19.17 -10.54 -1.44
C GLY A 487 18.52 -10.97 -2.74
N GLU A 488 17.20 -10.86 -2.85
CA GLU A 488 16.51 -10.91 -4.14
C GLU A 488 16.02 -9.49 -4.46
N PRO A 489 15.97 -9.08 -5.74
CA PRO A 489 15.27 -7.86 -6.11
C PRO A 489 13.88 -7.91 -5.49
N VAL A 490 13.41 -6.80 -4.91
CA VAL A 490 11.99 -6.68 -4.55
C VAL A 490 11.24 -6.83 -5.86
N ALA A 491 10.73 -8.03 -6.14
CA ALA A 491 10.33 -8.43 -7.48
C ALA A 491 9.40 -7.38 -8.09
N ASP A 492 9.68 -7.00 -9.34
CA ASP A 492 8.81 -6.13 -10.13
C ASP A 492 7.39 -6.71 -10.11
N GLY A 493 6.48 -5.98 -9.47
CA GLY A 493 5.04 -6.24 -9.61
C GLY A 493 4.33 -7.00 -8.50
N ASP A 494 4.97 -7.32 -7.37
CA ASP A 494 4.26 -7.73 -6.14
C ASP A 494 4.45 -6.72 -5.00
N HIS A 495 4.33 -5.45 -5.37
CA HIS A 495 4.33 -4.37 -4.40
C HIS A 495 2.94 -4.35 -3.75
N GLY A 496 2.86 -4.58 -2.43
CA GLY A 496 1.61 -4.44 -1.68
C GLY A 496 1.04 -3.00 -1.62
N ASP A 497 1.57 -2.08 -2.44
CA ASP A 497 1.19 -0.69 -2.68
C ASP A 497 2.03 -0.16 -3.87
N ARG A 498 1.96 1.12 -4.24
CA ARG A 498 2.80 1.73 -5.29
C ARG A 498 4.14 2.23 -4.74
N PRO A 499 5.28 2.01 -5.44
CA PRO A 499 6.50 2.74 -5.15
C PRO A 499 6.35 4.23 -5.45
N GLY A 500 7.11 5.07 -4.76
CA GLY A 500 7.18 6.49 -5.04
C GLY A 500 8.51 7.08 -4.62
N ALA A 501 8.93 8.16 -5.28
CA ALA A 501 10.11 8.92 -4.95
C ALA A 501 9.78 10.40 -4.87
N SER A 502 10.37 11.09 -3.90
CA SER A 502 10.31 12.55 -3.80
C SER A 502 11.67 13.14 -4.11
N LEU A 503 11.69 14.12 -5.01
CA LEU A 503 12.87 14.85 -5.42
C LEU A 503 12.85 16.22 -4.75
N TYR A 504 13.95 16.62 -4.15
CA TYR A 504 14.08 17.92 -3.49
C TYR A 504 15.38 18.60 -3.88
N ILE A 505 15.27 19.90 -4.14
CA ILE A 505 16.38 20.84 -4.26
C ILE A 505 16.18 21.85 -3.12
N ILE A 506 16.99 21.75 -2.07
CA ILE A 506 16.80 22.45 -0.80
C ILE A 506 17.94 23.43 -0.59
N ASN A 507 17.60 24.71 -0.41
CA ASN A 507 18.52 25.73 0.08
C ASN A 507 18.52 25.71 1.62
N GLU A 508 19.54 25.07 2.18
CA GLU A 508 19.72 24.86 3.62
C GLU A 508 20.13 26.15 4.35
N ARG A 509 20.59 27.16 3.60
CA ARG A 509 21.00 28.51 4.06
C ARG A 509 20.08 29.61 3.50
N GLY A 510 18.77 29.35 3.45
CA GLY A 510 17.77 30.30 2.97
C GLY A 510 17.67 31.57 3.84
N GLN A 511 17.03 32.62 3.29
CA GLN A 511 16.93 33.95 3.91
C GLN A 511 16.33 34.01 5.33
N ASN A 512 15.60 32.98 5.75
CA ASN A 512 14.96 32.91 7.07
C ASN A 512 15.71 32.01 8.08
N THR A 513 16.89 31.49 7.73
CA THR A 513 17.64 30.56 8.57
C THR A 513 18.49 31.23 9.65
N GLY A 514 18.67 32.56 9.57
CA GLY A 514 19.49 33.32 10.51
C GLY A 514 21.00 33.04 10.43
N GLY A 515 21.46 32.34 9.38
CA GLY A 515 22.87 32.07 9.15
C GLY A 515 23.67 33.34 8.82
N GLU A 516 25.00 33.30 9.01
CA GLU A 516 25.92 34.39 8.68
C GLU A 516 25.84 34.82 7.20
N ARG A 517 25.38 33.90 6.35
CA ARG A 517 25.13 34.12 4.93
C ARG A 517 23.78 33.54 4.54
N THR A 518 23.06 34.27 3.68
CA THR A 518 21.77 33.82 3.13
C THR A 518 21.80 33.84 1.62
N PHE A 519 21.36 32.75 1.00
CA PHE A 519 21.26 32.62 -0.45
C PHE A 519 19.79 32.58 -0.89
N ARG A 520 19.51 33.00 -2.12
CA ARG A 520 18.32 32.55 -2.86
C ARG A 520 18.65 31.26 -3.58
N LEU A 521 17.64 30.44 -3.86
CA LEU A 521 17.87 29.18 -4.57
C LEU A 521 18.52 29.41 -5.96
N GLY A 522 18.09 30.45 -6.69
CA GLY A 522 18.68 30.83 -7.98
C GLY A 522 20.12 31.36 -7.91
N ASP A 523 20.65 31.64 -6.71
CA ASP A 523 22.06 31.98 -6.51
C ASP A 523 22.94 30.73 -6.49
N LEU A 524 22.35 29.56 -6.20
CA LEU A 524 23.02 28.26 -6.06
C LEU A 524 22.79 27.35 -7.27
N VAL A 525 21.63 27.48 -7.91
CA VAL A 525 21.19 26.67 -9.05
C VAL A 525 20.84 27.56 -10.24
N ASP A 526 21.25 27.17 -11.43
CA ASP A 526 20.83 27.81 -12.67
C ASP A 526 19.39 27.39 -13.02
N LEU A 527 18.45 28.26 -12.65
CA LEU A 527 17.03 28.12 -12.95
C LEU A 527 16.60 28.91 -14.19
N SER A 528 17.54 29.54 -14.90
CA SER A 528 17.23 30.34 -16.09
C SER A 528 16.48 29.60 -17.19
N PRO A 529 16.65 28.28 -17.41
CA PRO A 529 15.86 27.54 -18.39
C PRO A 529 14.35 27.51 -18.09
N PHE A 530 13.93 27.73 -16.84
CA PHE A 530 12.51 27.78 -16.47
C PHE A 530 11.89 29.18 -16.62
N GLY A 531 12.67 30.18 -17.05
CA GLY A 531 12.23 31.56 -17.15
C GLY A 531 12.26 32.30 -15.82
N SER A 532 11.30 33.21 -15.63
CA SER A 532 11.18 34.05 -14.44
C SER A 532 10.12 33.53 -13.49
N THR A 533 10.23 33.88 -12.22
CA THR A 533 9.22 33.59 -11.20
C THR A 533 8.78 34.86 -10.49
N HIS A 534 7.49 34.94 -10.17
CA HIS A 534 6.93 36.00 -9.36
C HIS A 534 7.11 35.74 -7.85
N LYS A 535 7.56 34.53 -7.45
CA LYS A 535 7.82 34.20 -6.04
C LYS A 535 9.09 34.90 -5.56
N ILE A 536 8.94 35.77 -4.57
CA ILE A 536 10.04 36.56 -3.99
C ILE A 536 10.99 35.67 -3.17
N TYR A 537 10.46 34.60 -2.56
CA TYR A 537 11.21 33.66 -1.74
C TYR A 537 10.96 32.24 -2.23
N GLN A 538 12.04 31.56 -2.59
CA GLN A 538 12.05 30.13 -2.89
C GLN A 538 13.22 29.51 -2.12
N SER A 539 12.90 28.79 -1.05
CA SER A 539 13.88 28.02 -0.29
C SER A 539 14.06 26.62 -0.83
N ARG A 540 13.15 26.13 -1.70
CA ARG A 540 13.23 24.80 -2.28
C ARG A 540 12.41 24.64 -3.56
N LEU A 541 12.74 23.61 -4.33
CA LEU A 541 11.89 22.99 -5.35
C LEU A 541 11.70 21.52 -4.99
N ASP A 542 10.47 21.02 -5.05
CA ASP A 542 10.17 19.65 -4.68
C ASP A 542 8.99 19.07 -5.47
N LEU A 543 9.04 17.76 -5.71
CA LEU A 543 7.96 17.00 -6.33
C LEU A 543 8.02 15.54 -5.93
N ALA A 544 6.86 14.93 -5.65
CA ALA A 544 6.75 13.48 -5.57
C ALA A 544 6.31 12.88 -6.90
N VAL A 545 6.93 11.76 -7.26
CA VAL A 545 6.56 10.90 -8.37
C VAL A 545 6.15 9.55 -7.80
N VAL A 546 4.95 9.10 -8.12
CA VAL A 546 4.39 7.84 -7.62
C VAL A 546 4.07 6.93 -8.80
N GLY A 547 4.38 5.65 -8.68
CA GLY A 547 3.85 4.62 -9.56
C GLY A 547 4.88 3.72 -10.22
N ARG A 548 6.16 4.09 -10.36
CA ARG A 548 7.18 3.15 -10.84
C ARG A 548 8.45 3.32 -10.04
N GLY A 549 9.09 2.20 -9.70
CA GLY A 549 10.37 2.17 -8.99
C GLY A 549 11.50 1.95 -9.97
N SER A 550 11.76 0.69 -10.32
CA SER A 550 12.80 0.33 -11.30
C SER A 550 12.46 0.86 -12.68
N LEU A 551 13.42 1.54 -13.30
CA LEU A 551 13.31 2.15 -14.63
C LEU A 551 14.65 2.03 -15.36
N SER A 552 14.59 1.94 -16.70
CA SER A 552 15.81 2.11 -17.51
C SER A 552 16.39 3.51 -17.27
N GLU A 553 17.70 3.70 -17.51
CA GLU A 553 18.32 5.02 -17.38
C GLU A 553 17.61 6.08 -18.24
N HIS A 554 17.22 5.70 -19.47
CA HIS A 554 16.47 6.58 -20.37
C HIS A 554 15.10 6.98 -19.78
N ASP A 555 14.35 6.01 -19.25
CA ASP A 555 13.04 6.27 -18.66
C ASP A 555 13.14 7.07 -17.36
N ALA A 556 14.11 6.75 -16.51
CA ALA A 556 14.40 7.51 -15.29
C ALA A 556 14.73 8.96 -15.64
N ARG A 557 15.59 9.20 -16.63
CA ARG A 557 15.92 10.55 -17.11
C ARG A 557 14.69 11.30 -17.61
N ASN A 558 13.83 10.65 -18.40
CA ASN A 558 12.60 11.26 -18.88
C ASN A 558 11.62 11.60 -17.75
N VAL A 559 11.49 10.73 -16.74
CA VAL A 559 10.65 10.98 -15.55
C VAL A 559 11.20 12.15 -14.74
N VAL A 560 12.52 12.17 -14.50
CA VAL A 560 13.20 13.24 -13.77
C VAL A 560 13.01 14.59 -14.46
N ARG A 561 13.22 14.68 -15.78
CA ARG A 561 13.02 15.94 -16.53
C ARG A 561 11.59 16.46 -16.40
N ARG A 562 10.60 15.58 -16.55
CA ARG A 562 9.18 15.91 -16.34
C ARG A 562 8.88 16.35 -14.92
N ALA A 563 9.51 15.71 -13.93
CA ALA A 563 9.36 16.09 -12.54
C ALA A 563 9.93 17.50 -12.27
N LEU A 564 11.12 17.81 -12.79
CA LEU A 564 11.76 19.11 -12.59
C LEU A 564 10.99 20.25 -13.25
N VAL A 565 10.48 20.05 -14.47
CA VAL A 565 9.58 21.00 -15.13
C VAL A 565 8.34 21.24 -14.28
N ARG A 566 7.70 20.18 -13.78
CA ARG A 566 6.49 20.31 -12.96
C ARG A 566 6.76 21.02 -11.63
N ALA A 567 7.88 20.70 -10.97
CA ALA A 567 8.31 21.37 -9.75
C ALA A 567 8.53 22.88 -9.98
N ALA A 568 9.09 23.26 -11.13
CA ALA A 568 9.27 24.66 -11.51
C ALA A 568 7.93 25.36 -11.79
N GLU A 569 7.00 24.72 -12.51
CA GLU A 569 5.65 25.24 -12.72
C GLU A 569 4.94 25.53 -11.39
N ASP A 570 4.97 24.58 -10.45
CA ASP A 570 4.34 24.73 -9.12
C ASP A 570 5.06 25.78 -8.26
N ALA A 571 6.35 26.01 -8.53
CA ALA A 571 7.13 27.10 -7.97
C ALA A 571 6.86 28.46 -8.65
N GLY A 572 5.99 28.52 -9.65
CA GLY A 572 5.52 29.75 -10.29
C GLY A 572 6.46 30.31 -11.36
N PHE A 573 7.30 29.46 -11.97
CA PHE A 573 8.10 29.80 -13.14
C PHE A 573 7.23 29.87 -14.41
N ASP A 574 7.52 30.82 -15.31
CA ASP A 574 6.65 31.17 -16.45
C ASP A 574 7.04 30.56 -17.80
N ALA A 575 8.22 29.95 -17.91
CA ALA A 575 8.72 29.33 -19.13
C ALA A 575 9.23 27.90 -18.91
N ALA A 576 8.70 27.20 -17.91
CA ALA A 576 9.06 25.81 -17.66
C ALA A 576 8.51 24.91 -18.79
N ASP A 577 9.35 24.56 -19.76
CA ASP A 577 9.01 23.59 -20.80
C ASP A 577 10.04 22.44 -20.89
N LEU A 578 9.63 21.31 -21.45
CA LEU A 578 10.50 20.14 -21.62
C LEU A 578 11.49 20.28 -22.78
N VAL A 579 11.25 21.21 -23.71
CA VAL A 579 12.01 21.37 -24.96
C VAL A 579 13.32 22.11 -24.71
N THR A 580 13.32 23.00 -23.72
CA THR A 580 14.49 23.73 -23.21
C THR A 580 15.33 22.91 -22.24
N TRP A 581 14.80 21.76 -21.76
CA TRP A 581 15.44 20.85 -20.80
C TRP A 581 15.94 19.54 -21.40
#